data_AF-A0A972YL06-F1
#
_entry.id   AF-A0A972YL06-F1
#
_cell.length_a   1.000
_cell.length_b   1.000
_cell.length_c   1.000
_cell.angle_alpha   90.00
_cell.angle_beta   90.00
_cell.angle_gamma   90.00
#
_symmetry.space_group_name_H-M   'P 1'
#
loop_
_entity.id
_entity.type
_entity.pdbx_description
1 polymer ?
#
loop_
_entity_poly.entity_id
_entity_poly.type
_entity_poly.pdbx_seq_one_letter_code
_entity_poly.pdbx_strand_id
1 'polypeptide(L)'
;MLTVLISALITAALTVAMINSHFGTGWTVFYSILAFLGVFFLVGLPVRRKMSKVQSELQERMQSAQGVMQRKIKQFQNKPGGNVKQMQRQIEADQQAMLKQGLEFADRLEPFRKWSLLTGRQIATMRFQFHYQLKEFDKADQILATCGFMRGPMMMEPMTAAMRMARCYKKDDVAGAEKVYKSRIRWARGDGGTILYALMSWIYVQVGKPDEARRILLQAKEKTGAEIFIKNWEHLSNDRVNKFSNAGLGDQWYSLYLETPPAPKQQRVRGNGRSPYGF
;
A
#
# COMPACT_ATOMS: atom_id res chain seq x y z
N MET A 1 -15.10 -17.78 -0.36
CA MET A 1 -16.04 -18.44 0.57
C MET A 1 -16.68 -19.65 -0.08
N LEU A 2 -17.15 -19.55 -1.33
CA LEU A 2 -17.80 -20.66 -2.02
C LEU A 2 -16.95 -21.94 -2.11
N THR A 3 -15.64 -21.83 -2.36
CA THR A 3 -14.73 -23.00 -2.36
C THR A 3 -14.73 -23.73 -1.02
N VAL A 4 -14.57 -23.01 0.09
CA VAL A 4 -14.58 -23.59 1.44
C VAL A 4 -15.95 -24.22 1.76
N LEU A 5 -17.04 -23.56 1.39
CA LEU A 5 -18.39 -24.07 1.63
C LEU A 5 -18.67 -25.35 0.83
N ILE A 6 -18.32 -25.37 -0.46
CA ILE A 6 -18.49 -26.56 -1.31
C ILE A 6 -17.65 -27.71 -0.77
N SER A 7 -16.38 -27.45 -0.42
CA SER A 7 -15.51 -28.46 0.19
C SER A 7 -16.08 -29.00 1.50
N ALA A 8 -16.57 -28.13 2.38
CA ALA A 8 -17.17 -28.54 3.66
C ALA A 8 -18.43 -29.39 3.48
N LEU A 9 -19.31 -29.02 2.54
CA LEU A 9 -20.53 -29.79 2.25
C LEU A 9 -20.22 -31.17 1.67
N ILE A 10 -19.28 -31.26 0.73
CA ILE A 10 -18.89 -32.55 0.14
C ILE A 10 -18.19 -33.43 1.18
N THR A 11 -17.33 -32.85 2.01
CA THR A 11 -16.71 -33.59 3.13
C THR A 11 -17.76 -34.06 4.13
N ALA A 12 -18.72 -33.22 4.52
CA ALA A 12 -19.77 -33.62 5.46
C ALA A 12 -20.63 -34.78 4.91
N ALA A 13 -21.01 -34.73 3.62
CA ALA A 13 -21.74 -35.81 2.97
C ALA A 13 -20.93 -37.12 2.95
N LEU A 14 -19.62 -37.03 2.68
CA LEU A 14 -18.72 -38.18 2.69
C LEU A 14 -18.54 -38.76 4.10
N THR A 15 -18.38 -37.92 5.12
CA THR A 15 -18.27 -38.35 6.51
C THR A 15 -19.54 -39.10 6.95
N VAL A 16 -20.73 -38.59 6.62
CA VAL A 16 -22.02 -39.26 6.92
C VAL A 16 -22.12 -40.61 6.21
N ALA A 17 -21.76 -40.68 4.93
CA ALA A 17 -21.78 -41.93 4.19
C ALA A 17 -20.82 -42.99 4.77
N MET A 18 -19.62 -42.58 5.21
CA MET A 18 -18.64 -43.46 5.83
C MET A 18 -19.07 -43.96 7.21
N ILE A 19 -19.70 -43.10 8.03
CA ILE A 19 -20.29 -43.50 9.32
C ILE A 19 -21.39 -44.55 9.09
N ASN A 20 -22.28 -44.31 8.13
CA ASN A 20 -23.36 -45.25 7.77
C ASN A 20 -22.84 -46.57 7.20
N SER A 21 -21.62 -46.58 6.64
CA SER A 21 -20.97 -47.76 6.08
C SER A 21 -20.06 -48.48 7.10
N HIS A 22 -20.12 -48.11 8.38
CA HIS A 22 -19.33 -48.69 9.48
C HIS A 22 -17.80 -48.63 9.27
N PHE A 23 -17.29 -47.59 8.61
CA PHE A 23 -15.84 -47.36 8.54
C PHE A 23 -15.28 -47.01 9.92
N GLY A 24 -14.09 -47.51 10.24
CA GLY A 24 -13.40 -47.20 11.49
C GLY A 24 -13.12 -45.69 11.62
N THR A 25 -13.28 -45.15 12.83
CA THR A 25 -13.21 -43.71 13.11
C THR A 25 -11.94 -43.04 12.57
N GLY A 26 -10.78 -43.70 12.67
CA GLY A 26 -9.51 -43.20 12.13
C GLY A 26 -9.50 -43.06 10.60
N TRP A 27 -10.05 -44.03 9.88
CA TRP A 27 -10.16 -44.00 8.42
C TRP A 27 -11.16 -42.94 7.95
N THR A 28 -12.29 -42.81 8.65
CA THR A 28 -13.30 -41.78 8.37
C THR A 28 -12.70 -40.38 8.48
N VAL A 29 -11.92 -40.11 9.53
CA VAL A 29 -11.23 -38.81 9.70
C VAL A 29 -10.20 -38.57 8.59
N PHE A 30 -9.35 -39.57 8.31
CA PHE A 30 -8.31 -39.46 7.28
C PHE A 30 -8.89 -39.14 5.89
N TYR A 31 -9.88 -39.91 5.43
CA TYR A 31 -10.50 -39.70 4.13
C TYR A 31 -11.33 -38.42 4.07
N SER A 32 -11.95 -37.98 5.18
CA SER A 32 -12.65 -36.70 5.24
C SER A 32 -11.69 -35.52 5.02
N ILE A 33 -10.49 -35.55 5.62
CA ILE A 33 -9.45 -34.52 5.42
C ILE A 33 -8.94 -34.55 3.97
N LEU A 34 -8.63 -35.74 3.43
CA LEU A 34 -8.19 -35.88 2.04
C LEU A 34 -9.23 -35.40 1.04
N ALA A 35 -10.51 -35.75 1.24
CA ALA A 35 -11.60 -35.31 0.39
C ALA A 35 -11.80 -33.80 0.47
N PHE A 36 -11.71 -33.22 1.67
CA PHE A 36 -11.78 -31.77 1.85
C PHE A 36 -10.69 -31.07 1.04
N LEU A 37 -9.43 -31.50 1.19
CA LEU A 37 -8.30 -30.92 0.47
C LEU A 37 -8.43 -31.14 -1.04
N GLY A 38 -8.77 -32.36 -1.47
CA GLY A 38 -8.95 -32.70 -2.89
C GLY A 38 -9.99 -31.82 -3.57
N VAL A 39 -11.19 -31.73 -2.99
CA VAL A 39 -12.27 -30.88 -3.50
C VAL A 39 -11.87 -29.40 -3.45
N PHE A 40 -11.24 -28.96 -2.36
CA PHE A 40 -10.80 -27.57 -2.21
C PHE A 40 -9.85 -27.15 -3.33
N PHE A 41 -8.89 -28.00 -3.67
CA PHE A 41 -7.98 -27.74 -4.79
C PHE A 41 -8.69 -27.86 -6.14
N LEU A 42 -9.52 -28.88 -6.37
CA LEU A 42 -10.21 -29.06 -7.64
C LEU A 42 -11.14 -27.89 -7.99
N VAL A 43 -11.89 -27.38 -7.02
CA VAL A 43 -12.77 -26.21 -7.21
C VAL A 43 -11.98 -24.90 -7.20
N GLY A 44 -10.91 -24.82 -6.40
CA GLY A 44 -10.10 -23.60 -6.24
C GLY A 44 -9.14 -23.31 -7.40
N LEU A 45 -8.54 -24.33 -8.01
CA LEU A 45 -7.58 -24.20 -9.10
C LEU A 45 -8.11 -23.45 -10.34
N PRO A 46 -9.29 -23.75 -10.91
CA PRO A 46 -9.78 -23.04 -12.09
C PRO A 46 -10.06 -21.56 -11.79
N VAL A 47 -10.61 -21.28 -10.61
CA VAL A 47 -10.84 -19.90 -10.16
C VAL A 47 -9.51 -19.16 -10.00
N ARG A 48 -8.51 -19.80 -9.38
CA ARG A 48 -7.17 -19.22 -9.21
C ARG A 48 -6.50 -18.94 -10.55
N ARG A 49 -6.61 -19.85 -11.53
CA ARG A 49 -6.08 -19.63 -12.89
C ARG A 49 -6.75 -18.45 -13.59
N LYS A 50 -8.09 -18.36 -13.54
CA LYS A 50 -8.84 -17.22 -14.11
C LYS A 50 -8.46 -15.90 -13.44
N MET A 51 -8.39 -15.88 -12.12
CA MET A 51 -7.98 -14.69 -11.35
C MET A 51 -6.54 -14.29 -11.68
N SER A 52 -5.62 -15.26 -11.76
CA SER A 52 -4.22 -15.02 -12.13
C SER A 52 -4.09 -14.41 -13.53
N LYS A 53 -4.94 -14.80 -14.48
CA LYS A 53 -4.96 -14.22 -15.83
C LYS A 53 -5.39 -12.74 -15.80
N VAL A 54 -6.42 -12.40 -15.03
CA VAL A 54 -6.85 -11.00 -14.88
C VAL A 54 -5.77 -10.18 -14.17
N GLN A 55 -5.10 -10.75 -13.17
CA GLN A 55 -4.00 -10.08 -12.47
C GLN A 55 -2.77 -9.88 -13.37
N SER A 56 -2.44 -10.86 -14.23
CA SER A 56 -1.33 -10.71 -15.18
C SER A 56 -1.62 -9.65 -16.23
N GLU A 57 -2.85 -9.58 -16.74
CA GLU A 57 -3.28 -8.49 -17.65
C GLU A 57 -3.11 -7.11 -17.00
N LEU A 58 -3.49 -6.97 -15.73
CA LEU A 58 -3.28 -5.74 -14.98
C LEU A 58 -1.79 -5.42 -14.81
N GLN A 59 -0.99 -6.41 -14.42
CA GLN A 59 0.44 -6.23 -14.21
C GLN A 59 1.15 -5.79 -15.50
N GLU A 60 0.81 -6.39 -16.64
CA GLU A 60 1.34 -6.02 -17.95
C GLU A 60 0.96 -4.59 -18.35
N ARG A 61 -0.30 -4.19 -18.14
CA ARG A 61 -0.75 -2.81 -18.39
C ARG A 61 -0.08 -1.80 -17.47
N MET A 62 0.09 -2.12 -16.19
CA MET A 62 0.81 -1.25 -15.25
C MET A 62 2.29 -1.13 -15.62
N GLN A 63 2.94 -2.23 -15.99
CA GLN A 63 4.34 -2.23 -16.41
C GLN A 63 4.55 -1.43 -17.71
N SER A 64 3.65 -1.58 -18.69
CA SER A 64 3.71 -0.79 -19.92
C SER A 64 3.49 0.71 -19.65
N ALA A 65 2.51 1.07 -18.82
CA ALA A 65 2.27 2.45 -18.41
C ALA A 65 3.47 3.05 -17.65
N GLN A 66 4.04 2.30 -16.70
CA GLN A 66 5.28 2.68 -16.00
C GLN A 66 6.45 2.83 -16.98
N GLY A 67 6.57 1.94 -17.96
CA GLY A 67 7.60 2.01 -19.00
C GLY A 67 7.50 3.28 -19.84
N VAL A 68 6.29 3.69 -20.24
CA VAL A 68 6.07 4.96 -20.95
C VAL A 68 6.48 6.15 -20.07
N MET A 69 6.08 6.14 -18.80
CA MET A 69 6.40 7.20 -17.85
C MET A 69 7.92 7.29 -17.59
N GLN A 70 8.60 6.16 -17.41
CA GLN A 70 10.05 6.11 -17.23
C GLN A 70 10.81 6.60 -18.46
N ARG A 71 10.35 6.25 -19.67
CA ARG A 71 10.94 6.78 -20.92
C ARG A 71 10.80 8.30 -21.00
N LYS A 72 9.62 8.81 -20.67
CA LYS A 72 9.32 10.25 -20.57
C LYS A 72 10.26 10.95 -19.57
N ILE A 73 10.45 10.38 -18.37
CA ILE A 73 11.38 10.91 -17.36
C ILE A 73 12.83 10.89 -17.85
N LYS A 74 13.30 9.78 -18.46
CA LYS A 74 14.65 9.67 -19.01
C LYS A 74 14.90 10.67 -20.15
N GLN A 75 13.93 10.84 -21.04
CA GLN A 75 14.01 11.82 -22.12
C GLN A 75 14.18 13.24 -21.57
N PHE A 76 13.49 13.56 -20.46
CA PHE A 76 13.61 14.84 -19.78
C PHE A 76 14.98 15.04 -19.13
N GLN A 77 15.49 14.02 -18.43
CA GLN A 77 16.84 14.07 -17.85
C GLN A 77 17.92 14.32 -18.91
N ASN A 78 17.74 13.75 -20.12
CA ASN A 78 18.68 13.91 -21.23
C ASN A 78 18.49 15.21 -22.02
N LYS A 79 17.34 15.89 -21.91
CA LYS A 79 17.04 17.17 -22.60
C LYS A 79 16.40 18.18 -21.63
N PRO A 80 17.17 18.75 -20.68
CA PRO A 80 16.64 19.62 -19.62
C PRO A 80 16.14 21.00 -20.09
N GLY A 81 16.22 21.33 -21.39
CA GLY A 81 15.80 22.63 -21.95
C GLY A 81 14.29 22.78 -22.21
N GLY A 82 13.47 21.77 -21.90
CA GLY A 82 12.01 21.79 -22.12
C GLY A 82 11.21 22.45 -20.98
N ASN A 83 9.93 22.74 -21.24
CA ASN A 83 9.00 23.27 -20.24
C ASN A 83 8.69 22.23 -19.14
N VAL A 84 9.44 22.30 -18.03
CA VAL A 84 9.34 21.38 -16.88
C VAL A 84 7.91 21.25 -16.35
N LYS A 85 7.14 22.35 -16.29
CA LYS A 85 5.76 22.33 -15.77
C LYS A 85 4.82 21.55 -16.68
N GLN A 86 4.96 21.71 -18.00
CA GLN A 86 4.15 20.96 -18.96
C GLN A 86 4.45 19.47 -18.88
N MET A 87 5.72 19.11 -18.70
CA MET A 87 6.14 17.72 -18.55
C MET A 87 5.63 17.09 -17.25
N GLN A 88 5.71 17.81 -16.13
CA GLN A 88 5.13 17.38 -14.85
C GLN A 88 3.63 17.12 -14.97
N ARG A 89 2.87 18.04 -15.59
CA ARG A 89 1.44 17.84 -15.85
C ARG A 89 1.16 16.62 -16.71
N GLN A 90 2.01 16.35 -17.71
CA GLN A 90 1.84 15.18 -18.56
C GLN A 90 2.09 13.87 -17.79
N ILE A 91 3.12 13.83 -16.95
CA ILE A 91 3.42 12.68 -16.09
C ILE A 91 2.28 12.46 -15.08
N GLU A 92 1.77 13.52 -14.45
CA GLU A 92 0.63 13.46 -13.54
C GLU A 92 -0.63 12.95 -14.25
N ALA A 93 -0.90 13.42 -15.47
CA ALA A 93 -2.03 12.95 -16.28
C ALA A 93 -1.90 11.46 -16.64
N ASP A 94 -0.72 11.02 -17.05
CA ASP A 94 -0.44 9.61 -17.33
C ASP A 94 -0.62 8.74 -16.07
N GLN A 95 -0.13 9.21 -14.91
CA GLN A 95 -0.30 8.53 -13.63
C GLN A 95 -1.78 8.42 -13.27
N GLN A 96 -2.56 9.49 -13.40
CA GLN A 96 -4.00 9.46 -13.15
C GLN A 96 -4.73 8.50 -14.08
N ALA A 97 -4.39 8.49 -15.37
CA ALA A 97 -4.97 7.56 -16.34
C ALA A 97 -4.66 6.09 -15.96
N MET A 98 -3.43 5.80 -15.58
CA MET A 98 -3.01 4.47 -15.11
C MET A 98 -3.80 4.03 -13.87
N LEU A 99 -4.00 4.93 -12.90
CA LEU A 99 -4.75 4.62 -11.68
C LEU A 99 -6.25 4.39 -11.95
N LYS A 100 -6.84 5.17 -12.87
CA LYS A 100 -8.23 4.97 -13.30
C LYS A 100 -8.41 3.61 -14.00
N GLN A 101 -7.49 3.22 -14.88
CA GLN A 101 -7.50 1.87 -15.46
C GLN A 101 -7.38 0.81 -14.35
N GLY A 102 -6.52 1.01 -13.36
CA GLY A 102 -6.41 0.13 -12.20
C GLY A 102 -7.74 -0.05 -11.44
N LEU A 103 -8.54 1.00 -11.32
CA LEU A 103 -9.88 0.93 -10.72
C LEU A 103 -10.86 0.12 -11.57
N GLU A 104 -10.89 0.32 -12.88
CA GLU A 104 -11.71 -0.50 -13.80
C GLU A 104 -11.35 -2.00 -13.71
N PHE A 105 -10.06 -2.31 -13.53
CA PHE A 105 -9.61 -3.68 -13.28
C PHE A 105 -10.07 -4.23 -11.93
N ALA A 106 -10.15 -3.40 -10.89
CA ALA A 106 -10.70 -3.82 -9.60
C ALA A 106 -12.16 -4.26 -9.74
N ASP A 107 -12.93 -3.64 -10.63
CA ASP A 107 -14.32 -4.02 -10.94
C ASP A 107 -14.39 -5.39 -11.64
N ARG A 108 -13.48 -5.66 -12.57
CA ARG A 108 -13.35 -7.00 -13.21
C ARG A 108 -13.02 -8.11 -12.21
N LEU A 109 -12.41 -7.76 -11.07
CA LEU A 109 -12.09 -8.72 -10.01
C LEU A 109 -13.25 -9.00 -9.05
N GLU A 110 -14.30 -8.18 -9.03
CA GLU A 110 -15.44 -8.34 -8.13
C GLU A 110 -16.14 -9.70 -8.19
N PRO A 111 -16.37 -10.32 -9.36
CA PRO A 111 -16.99 -11.65 -9.43
C PRO A 111 -16.20 -12.71 -8.63
N PHE A 112 -14.88 -12.55 -8.51
CA PHE A 112 -14.01 -13.46 -7.77
C PHE A 112 -14.10 -13.30 -6.25
N ARG A 113 -14.69 -12.21 -5.74
CA ARG A 113 -14.87 -11.94 -4.30
C ARG A 113 -15.61 -13.07 -3.58
N LYS A 114 -16.58 -13.70 -4.24
CA LYS A 114 -17.38 -14.80 -3.64
C LYS A 114 -16.54 -16.07 -3.42
N TRP A 115 -15.50 -16.26 -4.24
CA TRP A 115 -14.69 -17.46 -4.26
C TRP A 115 -13.58 -17.44 -3.22
N SER A 116 -12.91 -16.32 -3.00
CA SER A 116 -11.81 -16.20 -2.03
C SER A 116 -12.07 -15.12 -0.99
N LEU A 117 -11.80 -15.47 0.27
CA LEU A 117 -11.93 -14.59 1.43
C LEU A 117 -10.96 -13.40 1.35
N LEU A 118 -9.74 -13.65 0.86
CA LEU A 118 -8.70 -12.64 0.76
C LEU A 118 -8.90 -11.75 -0.46
N THR A 119 -9.51 -12.26 -1.53
CA THR A 119 -9.70 -11.51 -2.79
C THR A 119 -10.56 -10.27 -2.57
N GLY A 120 -11.63 -10.36 -1.77
CA GLY A 120 -12.43 -9.18 -1.42
C GLY A 120 -11.60 -8.09 -0.72
N ARG A 121 -10.70 -8.51 0.17
CA ARG A 121 -9.83 -7.59 0.89
C ARG A 121 -8.70 -7.02 0.02
N GLN A 122 -8.19 -7.81 -0.93
CA GLN A 122 -7.23 -7.37 -1.95
C GLN A 122 -7.85 -6.28 -2.84
N ILE A 123 -9.07 -6.50 -3.32
CA ILE A 123 -9.80 -5.51 -4.12
C ILE A 123 -10.02 -4.23 -3.32
N ALA A 124 -10.43 -4.35 -2.04
CA ALA A 124 -10.59 -3.19 -1.17
C ALA A 124 -9.27 -2.42 -0.95
N THR A 125 -8.14 -3.13 -0.78
CA THR A 125 -6.81 -2.51 -0.71
C THR A 125 -6.45 -1.76 -1.98
N MET A 126 -6.63 -2.38 -3.15
CA MET A 126 -6.33 -1.75 -4.44
C MET A 126 -7.15 -0.48 -4.63
N ARG A 127 -8.48 -0.57 -4.45
CA ARG A 127 -9.36 0.60 -4.55
C ARG A 127 -8.96 1.70 -3.58
N PHE A 128 -8.67 1.34 -2.32
CA PHE A 128 -8.21 2.30 -1.33
C PHE A 128 -6.94 3.01 -1.78
N GLN A 129 -5.90 2.27 -2.19
CA GLN A 129 -4.64 2.84 -2.65
C GLN A 129 -4.82 3.73 -3.89
N PHE A 130 -5.60 3.29 -4.88
CA PHE A 130 -5.83 4.06 -6.10
C PHE A 130 -6.62 5.34 -5.85
N HIS A 131 -7.73 5.28 -5.09
CA HIS A 131 -8.46 6.49 -4.72
C HIS A 131 -7.60 7.44 -3.89
N TYR A 132 -6.77 6.91 -2.98
CA TYR A 132 -5.84 7.72 -2.21
C TYR A 132 -4.83 8.45 -3.11
N GLN A 133 -4.20 7.74 -4.05
CA GLN A 133 -3.23 8.32 -5.00
C GLN A 133 -3.87 9.30 -5.99
N LEU A 134 -5.14 9.07 -6.35
CA LEU A 134 -5.95 10.03 -7.12
C LEU A 134 -6.41 11.24 -6.29
N LYS A 135 -6.10 11.28 -4.99
CA LYS A 135 -6.57 12.30 -4.03
C LYS A 135 -8.10 12.33 -3.87
N GLU A 136 -8.79 11.26 -4.27
CA GLU A 136 -10.22 11.06 -4.06
C GLU A 136 -10.47 10.53 -2.64
N PHE A 137 -10.12 11.35 -1.66
CA PHE A 137 -10.03 10.91 -0.27
C PHE A 137 -11.37 10.48 0.33
N ASP A 138 -12.48 11.08 -0.09
CA ASP A 138 -13.81 10.69 0.39
C ASP A 138 -14.15 9.24 0.02
N LYS A 139 -13.80 8.81 -1.20
CA LYS A 139 -13.97 7.43 -1.65
C LYS A 139 -13.03 6.48 -0.89
N ALA A 140 -11.78 6.90 -0.68
CA ALA A 140 -10.83 6.14 0.13
C ALA A 140 -11.36 5.94 1.56
N ASP A 141 -11.97 6.97 2.14
CA ASP A 141 -12.55 6.95 3.47
C ASP A 141 -13.83 6.11 3.56
N GLN A 142 -14.68 6.11 2.52
CA GLN A 142 -15.85 5.22 2.43
C GLN A 142 -15.42 3.74 2.45
N ILE A 143 -14.32 3.40 1.75
CA ILE A 143 -13.74 2.05 1.77
C ILE A 143 -13.23 1.69 3.17
N LEU A 144 -12.60 2.64 3.87
CA LEU A 144 -12.17 2.45 5.26
C LEU A 144 -13.37 2.30 6.22
N ALA A 145 -14.46 3.03 6.02
CA ALA A 145 -15.67 2.94 6.84
C ALA A 145 -16.40 1.60 6.67
N THR A 146 -16.33 1.00 5.48
CA THR A 146 -16.96 -0.31 5.16
C THR A 146 -16.22 -1.49 5.82
N CYS A 147 -15.23 -1.24 6.68
CA CYS A 147 -14.42 -2.25 7.37
C CYS A 147 -15.20 -3.07 8.42
N GLY A 148 -16.03 -4.01 7.97
CA GLY A 148 -16.44 -5.17 8.78
C GLY A 148 -15.35 -6.27 8.82
N PHE A 149 -15.51 -7.26 9.71
CA PHE A 149 -14.68 -8.48 9.73
C PHE A 149 -14.66 -9.08 8.31
N MET A 150 -13.48 -9.14 7.69
CA MET A 150 -13.22 -9.63 6.32
C MET A 150 -13.63 -8.76 5.12
N ARG A 151 -14.10 -7.52 5.32
CA ARG A 151 -14.49 -6.64 4.20
C ARG A 151 -13.60 -5.42 3.98
N GLY A 152 -12.79 -5.07 4.98
CA GLY A 152 -11.86 -3.94 4.90
C GLY A 152 -10.57 -4.25 4.11
N PRO A 153 -9.81 -3.21 3.74
CA PRO A 153 -8.50 -3.37 3.14
C PRO A 153 -7.57 -4.23 3.99
N MET A 154 -6.69 -4.96 3.33
CA MET A 154 -5.48 -5.49 3.95
C MET A 154 -4.45 -4.37 4.08
N MET A 155 -4.07 -4.06 5.32
CA MET A 155 -3.02 -3.09 5.65
C MET A 155 -1.72 -3.81 5.99
N MET A 156 -1.32 -4.80 5.18
CA MET A 156 -0.10 -5.58 5.43
C MET A 156 1.15 -4.80 5.06
N GLU A 157 1.03 -3.94 4.06
CA GLU A 157 2.12 -3.12 3.54
C GLU A 157 2.19 -1.79 4.33
N PRO A 158 3.39 -1.37 4.77
CA PRO A 158 3.56 -0.21 5.65
C PRO A 158 3.03 1.11 5.08
N MET A 159 3.20 1.37 3.78
CA MET A 159 2.70 2.58 3.14
C MET A 159 1.17 2.63 3.20
N THR A 160 0.50 1.52 2.94
CA THR A 160 -0.98 1.44 3.00
C THR A 160 -1.49 1.72 4.41
N ALA A 161 -0.79 1.21 5.43
CA ALA A 161 -1.09 1.53 6.82
C ALA A 161 -0.84 3.02 7.13
N ALA A 162 0.24 3.61 6.61
CA ALA A 162 0.55 5.03 6.74
C ALA A 162 -0.51 5.91 6.05
N MET A 163 -0.98 5.55 4.85
CA MET A 163 -2.09 6.23 4.18
C MET A 163 -3.34 6.27 5.06
N ARG A 164 -3.71 5.15 5.69
CA ARG A 164 -4.84 5.11 6.63
C ARG A 164 -4.61 6.00 7.86
N MET A 165 -3.42 5.96 8.44
CA MET A 165 -3.07 6.84 9.56
C MET A 165 -3.19 8.32 9.18
N ALA A 166 -2.73 8.69 7.98
CA ALA A 166 -2.87 10.04 7.44
C ALA A 166 -4.35 10.44 7.28
N ARG A 167 -5.21 9.51 6.84
CA ARG A 167 -6.67 9.74 6.80
C ARG A 167 -7.29 9.93 8.19
N CYS A 168 -6.91 9.10 9.16
CA CYS A 168 -7.35 9.25 10.55
C CYS A 168 -6.96 10.62 11.11
N TYR A 169 -5.70 11.04 10.91
CA TYR A 169 -5.23 12.36 11.33
C TYR A 169 -6.00 13.51 10.68
N LYS A 170 -6.24 13.44 9.36
CA LYS A 170 -7.01 14.47 8.62
C LYS A 170 -8.50 14.54 9.02
N LYS A 171 -8.99 13.55 9.78
CA LYS A 171 -10.34 13.50 10.36
C LYS A 171 -10.34 13.74 11.87
N ASP A 172 -9.24 14.29 12.40
CA ASP A 172 -9.05 14.55 13.84
C ASP A 172 -9.12 13.28 14.72
N ASP A 173 -9.00 12.09 14.12
CA ASP A 173 -9.01 10.78 14.79
C ASP A 173 -7.57 10.31 15.08
N VAL A 174 -6.90 11.02 15.99
CA VAL A 174 -5.53 10.69 16.41
C VAL A 174 -5.48 9.31 17.07
N ALA A 175 -6.50 8.96 17.85
CA ALA A 175 -6.59 7.65 18.52
C ALA A 175 -6.69 6.50 17.50
N GLY A 176 -7.43 6.69 16.40
CA GLY A 176 -7.48 5.74 15.29
C GLY A 176 -6.14 5.58 14.60
N ALA A 177 -5.40 6.68 14.38
CA ALA A 177 -4.04 6.62 13.83
C ALA A 177 -3.09 5.82 14.75
N GLU A 178 -3.13 6.08 16.07
CA GLU A 178 -2.35 5.32 17.06
C GLU A 178 -2.69 3.83 17.07
N LYS A 179 -3.98 3.48 16.96
CA LYS A 179 -4.44 2.09 16.92
C LYS A 179 -3.88 1.36 15.69
N VAL A 180 -3.90 2.01 14.52
CA VAL A 180 -3.30 1.46 13.30
C VAL A 180 -1.80 1.30 13.46
N TYR A 181 -1.12 2.31 13.98
CA TYR A 181 0.32 2.27 14.24
C TYR A 181 0.70 1.10 15.15
N LYS A 182 0.11 1.01 16.35
CA LYS A 182 0.39 -0.07 17.33
C LYS A 182 0.12 -1.47 16.74
N SER A 183 -0.96 -1.60 15.96
CA SER A 183 -1.32 -2.86 15.31
C SER A 183 -0.32 -3.28 14.23
N ARG A 184 0.29 -2.34 13.51
CA ARG A 184 1.13 -2.62 12.34
C ARG A 184 2.61 -2.61 12.63
N ILE A 185 3.07 -1.76 13.55
CA ILE A 185 4.48 -1.65 13.89
C ILE A 185 5.07 -2.94 14.46
N ARG A 186 4.25 -3.74 15.16
CA ARG A 186 4.64 -5.08 15.67
C ARG A 186 4.99 -6.09 14.57
N TRP A 187 4.51 -5.87 13.34
CA TRP A 187 4.76 -6.74 12.19
C TRP A 187 5.81 -6.17 11.24
N ALA A 188 6.14 -4.88 11.39
CA ALA A 188 7.17 -4.23 10.61
C ALA A 188 8.55 -4.57 11.18
N ARG A 189 9.46 -5.07 10.33
CA ARG A 189 10.86 -5.36 10.67
C ARG A 189 11.78 -4.49 9.82
N GLY A 190 12.86 -4.00 10.42
CA GLY A 190 13.84 -3.12 9.75
C GLY A 190 13.19 -1.89 9.11
N ASP A 191 13.61 -1.58 7.89
CA ASP A 191 13.17 -0.41 7.12
C ASP A 191 11.66 -0.39 6.81
N GLY A 192 10.99 -1.54 6.90
CA GLY A 192 9.53 -1.62 6.74
C GLY A 192 8.76 -0.82 7.79
N GLY A 193 9.38 -0.48 8.94
CA GLY A 193 8.76 0.34 9.97
C GLY A 193 8.94 1.84 9.78
N THR A 194 9.87 2.26 8.92
CA THR A 194 10.35 3.65 8.83
C THR A 194 9.22 4.64 8.59
N ILE A 195 8.37 4.42 7.58
CA ILE A 195 7.27 5.34 7.28
C ILE A 195 6.23 5.43 8.41
N LEU A 196 6.02 4.34 9.16
CA LEU A 196 5.07 4.31 10.28
C LEU A 196 5.63 5.08 11.49
N TYR A 197 6.91 4.91 11.80
CA TYR A 197 7.61 5.67 12.83
C TYR A 197 7.62 7.18 12.50
N ALA A 198 7.96 7.51 11.26
CA ALA A 198 8.01 8.89 10.77
C ALA A 198 6.65 9.57 10.87
N LEU A 199 5.59 8.91 10.40
CA LEU A 199 4.25 9.47 10.44
C LEU A 199 3.72 9.63 11.85
N MET A 200 3.89 8.63 12.72
CA MET A 200 3.37 8.72 14.09
C MET A 200 4.09 9.80 14.91
N SER A 201 5.41 9.90 14.78
CA SER A 201 6.18 10.98 15.44
C SER A 201 5.79 12.36 14.91
N TRP A 202 5.55 12.50 13.60
CA TRP A 202 5.05 13.75 13.01
C TRP A 202 3.66 14.12 13.51
N ILE A 203 2.72 13.16 13.56
CA ILE A 203 1.37 13.40 14.10
C ILE A 203 1.47 13.95 15.53
N TYR A 204 2.30 13.35 16.37
CA TYR A 204 2.51 13.82 17.74
C TYR A 204 3.08 15.23 17.83
N VAL A 205 4.01 15.60 16.96
CA VAL A 205 4.50 16.98 16.87
C VAL A 205 3.37 17.94 16.50
N GLN A 206 2.54 17.60 15.51
CA GLN A 206 1.45 18.47 15.06
C GLN A 206 0.35 18.68 16.12
N VAL A 207 0.08 17.67 16.95
CA VAL A 207 -0.92 17.77 18.03
C VAL A 207 -0.34 18.32 19.35
N GLY A 208 0.89 18.86 19.31
CA GLY A 208 1.52 19.48 20.49
C GLY A 208 2.00 18.48 21.55
N LYS A 209 2.32 17.24 21.17
CA LYS A 209 2.84 16.18 22.05
C LYS A 209 4.30 15.80 21.69
N PRO A 210 5.26 16.72 21.78
CA PRO A 210 6.66 16.45 21.40
C PRO A 210 7.31 15.36 22.25
N ASP A 211 6.90 15.18 23.51
CA ASP A 211 7.41 14.13 24.40
C ASP A 211 7.12 12.72 23.87
N GLU A 212 5.89 12.50 23.40
CA GLU A 212 5.49 11.22 22.81
C GLU A 212 6.19 11.01 21.46
N ALA A 213 6.40 12.08 20.68
CA ALA A 213 7.21 12.02 19.47
C ALA A 213 8.66 11.58 19.78
N ARG A 214 9.29 12.15 20.82
CA ARG A 214 10.65 11.75 21.27
C ARG A 214 10.72 10.26 21.63
N ARG A 215 9.73 9.74 22.36
CA ARG A 215 9.68 8.31 22.73
C ARG A 215 9.58 7.41 21.50
N ILE A 216 8.76 7.78 20.52
CA ILE A 216 8.65 7.03 19.27
C ILE A 216 9.96 7.06 18.49
N LEU A 217 10.60 8.22 18.37
CA LEU A 217 11.87 8.37 17.64
C LEU A 217 13.02 7.60 18.29
N LEU A 218 13.03 7.52 19.64
CA LEU A 218 13.99 6.71 20.38
C LEU A 218 13.89 5.22 20.02
N GLN A 219 12.67 4.69 19.84
CA GLN A 219 12.49 3.32 19.36
C GLN A 219 12.83 3.19 17.87
N ALA A 220 12.53 4.22 17.08
CA ALA A 220 12.74 4.22 15.64
C ALA A 220 14.22 4.14 15.28
N LYS A 221 15.09 4.91 15.96
CA LYS A 221 16.54 4.90 15.71
C LYS A 221 17.15 3.52 15.95
N GLU A 222 16.69 2.80 16.97
CA GLU A 222 17.21 1.47 17.33
C GLU A 222 16.77 0.40 16.33
N LYS A 223 15.55 0.51 15.78
CA LYS A 223 14.95 -0.54 14.94
C LYS A 223 15.16 -0.36 13.45
N THR A 224 15.36 0.87 12.98
CA THR A 224 15.46 1.18 11.54
C THR A 224 16.83 1.67 11.12
N GLY A 225 17.62 2.26 12.03
CA GLY A 225 18.92 2.85 11.68
C GLY A 225 18.83 4.10 10.78
N ALA A 226 17.64 4.64 10.50
CA ALA A 226 17.50 5.81 9.64
C ALA A 226 18.00 7.08 10.34
N GLU A 227 19.00 7.76 9.76
CA GLU A 227 19.60 8.99 10.32
C GLU A 227 18.59 10.11 10.60
N ILE A 228 17.50 10.16 9.82
CA ILE A 228 16.43 11.15 9.97
C ILE A 228 15.84 11.09 11.37
N PHE A 229 15.69 9.89 11.95
CA PHE A 229 15.14 9.76 13.31
C PHE A 229 16.12 10.22 14.38
N ILE A 230 17.42 10.05 14.17
CA ILE A 230 18.45 10.56 15.09
C ILE A 230 18.39 12.09 15.09
N LYS A 231 18.42 12.72 13.92
CA LYS A 231 18.35 14.18 13.76
C LYS A 231 17.06 14.76 14.34
N ASN A 232 15.91 14.15 14.02
CA ASN A 232 14.62 14.59 14.55
C ASN A 232 14.53 14.41 16.07
N TRP A 233 15.06 13.32 16.62
CA TRP A 233 15.11 13.10 18.06
C TRP A 233 15.96 14.18 18.75
N GLU A 234 17.14 14.49 18.22
CA GLU A 234 18.00 15.57 18.73
C GLU A 234 17.33 16.94 18.67
N HIS A 235 16.63 17.25 17.57
CA HIS A 235 15.87 18.49 17.45
C HIS A 235 14.81 18.60 18.54
N LEU A 236 14.02 17.55 18.74
CA LEU A 236 12.97 17.55 19.77
C LEU A 236 13.55 17.53 21.19
N SER A 237 14.69 16.88 21.45
CA SER A 237 15.34 16.88 22.77
C SER A 237 15.92 18.24 23.16
N ASN A 238 16.21 19.10 22.17
CA ASN A 238 16.68 20.46 22.36
C ASN A 238 15.56 21.51 22.21
N ASP A 239 14.29 21.08 22.30
CA ASP A 239 13.09 21.91 22.12
C ASP A 239 13.03 22.70 20.80
N ARG A 240 13.77 22.23 19.78
CA ARG A 240 13.78 22.78 18.41
C ARG A 240 12.70 22.13 17.56
N VAL A 241 11.45 22.23 17.99
CA VAL A 241 10.28 21.63 17.30
C VAL A 241 10.16 22.12 15.85
N ASN A 242 10.50 23.38 15.60
CA ASN A 242 10.52 23.99 14.26
C ASN A 242 11.55 23.38 13.28
N LYS A 243 12.50 22.59 13.76
CA LYS A 243 13.50 21.89 12.92
C LYS A 243 13.12 20.44 12.62
N PHE A 244 12.04 19.93 13.23
CA PHE A 244 11.55 18.58 12.95
C PHE A 244 11.11 18.47 11.48
N SER A 245 11.64 17.50 10.75
CA SER A 245 11.25 17.28 9.36
C SER A 245 11.45 15.83 8.92
N ASN A 246 10.46 15.30 8.20
CA ASN A 246 10.55 13.99 7.55
C ASN A 246 10.88 14.09 6.06
N ALA A 247 11.25 15.28 5.57
CA ALA A 247 11.55 15.54 4.16
C ALA A 247 12.63 14.61 3.57
N GLY A 248 13.55 14.12 4.42
CA GLY A 248 14.60 13.17 4.01
C GLY A 248 14.08 11.81 3.53
N LEU A 249 12.83 11.46 3.82
CA LEU A 249 12.18 10.24 3.31
C LEU A 249 11.67 10.39 1.86
N GLY A 250 11.74 11.60 1.29
CA GLY A 250 11.44 11.87 -0.11
C GLY A 250 10.01 11.49 -0.49
N ASP A 251 9.87 10.85 -1.65
CA ASP A 251 8.57 10.56 -2.27
C ASP A 251 7.66 9.70 -1.38
N GLN A 252 8.21 8.81 -0.56
CA GLN A 252 7.43 8.02 0.37
C GLN A 252 6.67 8.90 1.36
N TRP A 253 7.32 9.94 1.89
CA TRP A 253 6.69 10.89 2.80
C TRP A 253 5.67 11.78 2.10
N TYR A 254 6.05 12.35 0.95
CA TYR A 254 5.16 13.25 0.21
C TYR A 254 3.97 12.53 -0.43
N SER A 255 4.07 11.22 -0.66
CA SER A 255 2.94 10.39 -1.12
C SER A 255 1.79 10.34 -0.12
N LEU A 256 2.01 10.70 1.15
CA LEU A 256 0.95 10.79 2.16
C LEU A 256 0.11 12.08 2.02
N TYR A 257 0.53 13.04 1.20
CA TYR A 257 -0.17 14.31 0.98
C TYR A 257 -0.44 15.12 2.26
N LEU A 258 0.41 14.94 3.28
CA LEU A 258 0.38 15.72 4.52
C LEU A 258 1.21 17.01 4.40
N GLU A 259 2.26 16.96 3.60
CA GLU A 259 3.16 18.07 3.30
C GLU A 259 3.40 18.14 1.78
N THR A 260 3.75 19.33 1.29
CA THR A 260 4.10 19.55 -0.11
C THR A 260 5.61 19.40 -0.33
N PRO A 261 6.05 18.67 -1.37
CA PRO A 261 7.47 18.56 -1.70
C PRO A 261 8.07 19.93 -2.05
N PRO A 262 9.34 20.18 -1.71
CA PRO A 262 10.02 21.41 -2.11
C PRO A 262 10.10 21.49 -3.64
N ALA A 263 9.97 22.69 -4.19
CA ALA A 263 10.05 22.88 -5.64
C ALA A 263 11.41 22.36 -6.16
N PRO A 264 11.41 21.54 -7.23
CA PRO A 264 12.65 21.01 -7.78
C PRO A 264 13.53 22.18 -8.23
N LYS A 265 14.72 22.28 -7.65
CA LYS A 265 15.70 23.30 -8.04
C LYS A 265 16.09 23.04 -9.50
N GLN A 266 15.79 23.99 -10.38
CA GLN A 266 16.24 23.91 -11.77
C GLN A 266 17.76 23.90 -11.77
N GLN A 267 18.35 22.80 -12.25
CA GLN A 267 19.78 22.73 -12.47
C GLN A 267 20.10 23.66 -13.64
N ARG A 268 20.62 24.86 -13.34
CA ARG A 268 21.12 25.78 -14.37
C ARG A 268 22.23 25.04 -15.11
N VAL A 269 21.98 24.67 -16.36
CA VAL A 269 23.02 24.23 -17.28
C VAL A 269 23.94 25.44 -17.46
N ARG A 270 25.11 25.40 -16.83
CA ARG A 270 26.16 26.40 -17.04
C ARG A 270 26.65 26.16 -18.46
N GLY A 271 26.11 26.93 -19.41
CA GLY A 271 26.54 26.89 -20.80
C GLY A 271 28.03 27.18 -20.84
N ASN A 272 28.83 26.17 -21.21
CA ASN A 272 30.24 26.35 -21.44
C ASN A 272 30.34 27.11 -22.78
N GLY A 273 30.38 28.44 -22.70
CA GLY A 273 30.50 29.33 -23.85
C GLY A 273 31.86 29.19 -24.51
N ARG A 274 32.05 28.12 -25.30
CA ARG A 274 33.09 28.09 -26.32
C ARG A 274 32.54 28.83 -27.54
N SER A 275 32.96 30.08 -27.67
CA SER A 275 32.85 30.87 -28.90
C SER A 275 33.42 30.07 -30.06
N PRO A 276 32.65 29.73 -31.11
CA PRO A 276 33.23 29.49 -32.42
C PRO A 276 33.48 30.86 -33.09
N TYR A 277 34.50 30.97 -33.93
CA TYR A 277 34.95 32.17 -34.65
C TYR A 277 36.02 33.01 -33.95
N GLY A 278 37.25 32.52 -34.07
CA GLY A 278 38.42 33.35 -34.29
C GLY A 278 39.22 32.71 -35.42
N PHE A 279 38.93 33.12 -36.66
CA PHE A 279 39.78 33.22 -37.85
C PHE A 279 38.90 33.67 -39.02
#